data_AF-A0A2V8QCK7-F1
#
_entry.id   AF-A0A2V8QCK7-F1
#
_cell.length_a   1.000
_cell.length_b   1.000
_cell.length_c   1.000
_cell.angle_alpha   90.00
_cell.angle_beta   90.00
_cell.angle_gamma   90.00
#
_symmetry.space_group_name_H-M   'P 1'
#
loop_
_entity.id
_entity.type
_entity.pdbx_description
1 polymer ?
#
loop_
_entity_poly.entity_id
_entity_poly.type
_entity_poly.pdbx_seq_one_letter_code
_entity_poly.pdbx_strand_id
1 'polypeptide(L)'
;MPEANPSSPFYQALRQALAQRGTSVSDICPDDDQVARRVLHDYGAMFVGGQNILPPPVCVFTSEDQVSQFQQAAGRVAATTGDAAIELQPAAMQALLRAREIARAEGLDITPRDGAEAARRDYADTVRLWNSRFLPALDHWKNVGRLTEAQVDRLRALPIQSQVSEVLELETKGIFFSKDLSKSVLYSIAAPGTSQHIAMLAFDANEFLDARVREILAAEGWFQTVLSDLPHFTFLGLSESELHGRGLKPVEANGQKFWIPDVG
;
A
#
# COMPACT_ATOMS: atom_id res chain seq x y z
N MET A 1 -3.39 6.52 -18.12
CA MET A 1 -3.92 6.46 -16.73
C MET A 1 -5.02 7.49 -16.59
N PRO A 2 -6.10 7.27 -15.82
CA PRO A 2 -7.13 8.28 -15.66
C PRO A 2 -6.53 9.57 -15.08
N GLU A 3 -6.88 10.72 -15.65
CA GLU A 3 -6.40 12.02 -15.18
C GLU A 3 -6.92 12.29 -13.76
N ALA A 4 -6.08 12.86 -12.91
CA ALA A 4 -6.50 13.25 -11.57
C ALA A 4 -7.58 14.33 -11.67
N ASN A 5 -8.77 14.08 -11.11
CA ASN A 5 -9.77 15.11 -10.92
C ASN A 5 -9.47 15.86 -9.61
N PRO A 6 -8.90 17.09 -9.65
CA PRO A 6 -8.50 17.80 -8.43
C PRO A 6 -9.70 18.24 -7.57
N SER A 7 -10.91 18.20 -8.15
CA SER A 7 -12.17 18.49 -7.47
C SER A 7 -12.82 17.26 -6.84
N SER A 8 -12.26 16.06 -7.01
CA SER A 8 -12.80 14.83 -6.41
C SER A 8 -12.77 14.87 -4.88
N PRO A 9 -13.68 14.12 -4.20
CA PRO A 9 -13.72 14.08 -2.73
C PRO A 9 -12.37 13.74 -2.10
N PHE A 10 -11.63 12.79 -2.68
CA PHE A 10 -10.30 12.43 -2.20
C PHE A 10 -9.31 13.60 -2.24
N TYR A 11 -9.21 14.30 -3.36
CA TYR A 11 -8.25 15.41 -3.50
C TYR A 11 -8.62 16.63 -2.64
N GLN A 12 -9.90 16.83 -2.32
CA GLN A 12 -10.31 17.85 -1.35
C GLN A 12 -9.88 17.49 0.06
N ALA A 13 -10.18 16.26 0.52
CA ALA A 13 -9.81 15.78 1.84
C ALA A 13 -8.28 15.69 2.01
N LEU A 14 -7.57 15.23 0.98
CA LEU A 14 -6.11 15.15 0.95
C LEU A 14 -5.49 16.53 1.12
N ARG A 15 -5.93 17.54 0.36
CA ARG A 15 -5.41 18.91 0.51
C ARG A 15 -5.62 19.46 1.92
N GLN A 16 -6.79 19.22 2.52
CA GLN A 16 -7.05 19.64 3.89
C GLN A 16 -6.12 18.93 4.89
N ALA A 17 -5.97 17.61 4.75
CA ALA A 17 -5.14 16.80 5.63
C ALA A 17 -3.64 17.14 5.52
N LEU A 18 -3.16 17.47 4.32
CA LEU A 18 -1.78 17.90 4.08
C LEU A 18 -1.52 19.33 4.55
N ALA A 19 -2.47 20.26 4.35
CA ALA A 19 -2.36 21.63 4.83
C ALA A 19 -2.23 21.68 6.37
N GLN A 20 -2.95 20.82 7.09
CA GLN A 20 -2.82 20.67 8.55
C GLN A 20 -1.42 20.19 8.97
N ARG A 21 -0.70 19.50 8.08
CA ARG A 21 0.67 19.01 8.27
C ARG A 21 1.72 19.95 7.67
N GLY A 22 1.32 21.13 7.18
CA GLY A 22 2.23 22.12 6.60
C GLY A 22 2.84 21.73 5.24
N THR A 23 2.17 20.85 4.48
CA THR A 23 2.62 20.39 3.16
C THR A 23 1.48 20.45 2.14
N SER A 24 1.80 20.24 0.86
CA SER A 24 0.83 20.16 -0.22
C SER A 24 0.90 18.83 -0.98
N VAL A 25 -0.06 18.61 -1.89
CA VAL A 25 -0.09 17.40 -2.73
C VAL A 25 1.15 17.33 -3.63
N SER A 26 1.56 18.44 -4.23
CA SER A 26 2.73 18.50 -5.11
C SER A 26 4.05 18.29 -4.38
N ASP A 27 4.11 18.61 -3.08
CA ASP A 27 5.31 18.37 -2.27
C ASP A 27 5.52 16.86 -2.02
N ILE A 28 4.43 16.12 -1.80
CA ILE A 28 4.50 14.68 -1.53
C ILE A 28 4.50 13.85 -2.82
N CYS A 29 3.80 14.29 -3.87
CA CYS A 29 3.58 13.55 -5.11
C CYS A 29 3.61 14.55 -6.28
N PRO A 30 4.78 14.75 -6.92
CA PRO A 30 4.95 15.72 -7.99
C PRO A 30 3.91 15.58 -9.12
N ASP A 31 3.51 16.71 -9.70
CA ASP A 31 2.45 16.78 -10.72
C ASP A 31 2.82 16.07 -12.02
N ASP A 32 4.10 16.06 -12.36
CA ASP A 32 4.67 15.45 -13.56
C ASP A 32 5.05 13.97 -13.37
N ASP A 33 5.05 13.46 -12.14
CA ASP A 33 5.31 12.06 -11.83
C ASP A 33 4.03 11.23 -11.89
N GLN A 34 3.77 10.70 -13.09
CA GLN A 34 2.65 9.83 -13.38
C GLN A 34 2.61 8.56 -12.49
N VAL A 35 3.78 8.02 -12.09
CA VAL A 35 3.84 6.86 -11.20
C VAL A 35 3.42 7.26 -9.80
N ALA A 36 3.95 8.36 -9.26
CA ALA A 36 3.55 8.89 -7.96
C ALA A 36 2.04 9.19 -7.92
N ARG A 37 1.46 9.70 -9.01
CA ARG A 37 0.01 9.93 -9.14
C ARG A 37 -0.79 8.63 -9.08
N ARG A 38 -0.35 7.60 -9.80
CA ARG A 38 -1.00 6.29 -9.75
C ARG A 38 -0.92 5.67 -8.35
N VAL A 39 0.26 5.74 -7.73
CA VAL A 39 0.51 5.29 -6.35
C VAL A 39 -0.41 6.01 -5.37
N LEU A 40 -0.61 7.32 -5.53
CA LEU A 40 -1.51 8.10 -4.70
C LEU A 40 -2.97 7.63 -4.84
N HIS A 41 -3.40 7.21 -6.03
CA HIS A 41 -4.75 6.68 -6.25
C HIS A 41 -4.92 5.27 -5.67
N ASP A 42 -3.90 4.42 -5.75
CA ASP A 42 -3.98 3.02 -5.32
C ASP A 42 -3.71 2.85 -3.81
N TYR A 43 -2.85 3.69 -3.22
CA TYR A 43 -2.34 3.54 -1.85
C TYR A 43 -2.53 4.79 -0.98
N GLY A 44 -3.16 5.85 -1.51
CA GLY A 44 -3.20 7.16 -0.88
C GLY A 44 -4.10 7.30 0.35
N ALA A 45 -4.87 6.28 0.71
CA ALA A 45 -5.78 6.34 1.86
C ALA A 45 -5.09 6.71 3.18
N MET A 46 -3.84 6.28 3.39
CA MET A 46 -3.07 6.62 4.60
C MET A 46 -2.83 8.12 4.80
N PHE A 47 -2.81 8.92 3.72
CA PHE A 47 -2.57 10.37 3.82
C PHE A 47 -3.78 11.15 4.36
N VAL A 48 -4.98 10.55 4.29
CA VAL A 48 -6.23 11.12 4.84
C VAL A 48 -6.65 10.48 6.16
N GLY A 49 -5.77 9.68 6.78
CA GLY A 49 -5.98 9.12 8.11
C GLY A 49 -5.91 10.16 9.23
N GLY A 50 -6.09 9.68 10.47
CA GLY A 50 -6.14 10.46 11.69
C GLY A 50 -4.87 11.27 11.99
N GLN A 51 -4.96 12.17 12.99
CA GLN A 51 -3.85 13.03 13.41
C GLN A 51 -2.81 12.30 14.27
N ASN A 52 -3.12 11.10 14.74
CA ASN A 52 -2.25 10.28 15.58
C ASN A 52 -1.30 9.36 14.78
N ILE A 53 -1.27 9.51 13.46
CA ILE A 53 -0.35 8.79 12.57
C ILE A 53 0.48 9.77 11.75
N LEU A 54 1.69 9.36 11.39
CA LEU A 54 2.56 10.11 10.49
C LEU A 54 2.59 9.42 9.12
N PRO A 55 1.86 9.90 8.10
CA PRO A 55 2.02 9.37 6.74
C PRO A 55 3.41 9.74 6.18
N PRO A 56 3.90 9.00 5.16
CA PRO A 56 5.15 9.35 4.47
C PRO A 56 5.18 10.81 4.00
N PRO A 57 6.35 11.47 3.98
CA PRO A 57 6.48 12.82 3.42
C PRO A 57 6.53 12.81 1.88
N VAL A 58 6.53 11.62 1.24
CA VAL A 58 6.56 11.44 -0.21
C VAL A 58 5.72 10.23 -0.62
N CYS A 59 5.17 10.24 -1.83
CA CYS A 59 4.50 9.10 -2.46
C CYS A 59 5.48 7.95 -2.75
N VAL A 60 6.70 8.31 -3.16
CA VAL A 60 7.71 7.36 -3.65
C VAL A 60 9.03 7.67 -2.97
N PHE A 61 9.43 6.81 -2.03
CA PHE A 61 10.79 6.83 -1.52
C PHE A 61 11.76 6.34 -2.60
N THR A 62 12.95 6.93 -2.66
CA THR A 62 13.97 6.57 -3.66
C THR A 62 15.19 5.89 -3.06
N SER A 63 15.28 5.78 -1.73
CA SER A 63 16.40 5.13 -1.05
C SER A 63 16.05 4.59 0.33
N GLU A 64 16.91 3.69 0.81
CA GLU A 64 16.90 3.17 2.19
C GLU A 64 17.06 4.27 3.24
N ASP A 65 17.90 5.27 2.96
CA ASP A 65 18.12 6.39 3.88
C ASP A 65 16.84 7.20 4.12
N GLN A 66 16.06 7.47 3.06
CA GLN A 66 14.80 8.20 3.22
C GLN A 66 13.76 7.38 3.99
N VAL A 67 13.67 6.07 3.72
CA VAL A 67 12.79 5.15 4.45
C VAL A 67 13.18 5.09 5.93
N SER A 68 14.47 4.91 6.23
CA SER A 68 14.99 4.83 7.59
C SER A 68 14.77 6.12 8.38
N GLN A 69 15.03 7.29 7.77
CA GLN A 69 14.78 8.59 8.38
C GLN A 69 13.29 8.79 8.69
N PHE A 70 12.41 8.45 7.74
CA PHE A 70 10.98 8.52 7.95
C PHE A 70 10.52 7.59 9.08
N GLN A 71 10.93 6.32 9.07
CA GLN A 71 10.52 5.35 10.09
C GLN A 71 11.03 5.72 11.48
N GLN A 72 12.20 6.33 11.58
CA GLN A 72 12.68 6.93 12.82
C GLN A 72 11.78 8.07 13.29
N ALA A 73 11.39 8.98 12.40
CA ALA A 73 10.54 10.12 12.72
C ALA A 73 9.10 9.71 13.09
N ALA A 74 8.53 8.71 12.41
CA ALA A 74 7.21 8.17 12.69
C ALA A 74 7.14 7.42 14.03
N GLY A 75 8.29 6.91 14.49
CA GLY A 75 8.39 6.04 15.65
C GLY A 75 7.90 4.62 15.32
N ARG A 76 8.48 3.64 16.01
CA ARG A 76 8.14 2.23 15.86
C ARG A 76 7.98 1.56 17.21
N VAL A 77 6.98 0.69 17.30
CA VAL A 77 6.76 -0.18 18.45
C VAL A 77 6.78 -1.61 17.96
N ALA A 78 7.60 -2.43 18.60
CA ALA A 78 7.67 -3.86 18.34
C ALA A 78 6.69 -4.61 19.27
N ALA A 79 6.04 -5.63 18.73
CA ALA A 79 5.27 -6.58 19.51
C ALA A 79 5.42 -7.99 18.92
N THR A 80 5.32 -9.00 19.77
CA THR A 80 5.34 -10.40 19.35
C THR A 80 3.90 -10.90 19.22
N THR A 81 3.54 -11.35 18.03
CA THR A 81 2.21 -11.86 17.69
C THR A 81 2.35 -13.27 17.12
N GLY A 82 2.07 -14.28 17.96
CA GLY A 82 2.44 -15.66 17.65
C GLY A 82 3.96 -15.82 17.73
N ASP A 83 4.56 -16.37 16.67
CA ASP A 83 6.02 -16.56 16.57
C ASP A 83 6.73 -15.40 15.85
N ALA A 84 6.01 -14.35 15.45
CA ALA A 84 6.55 -13.24 14.68
C ALA A 84 6.70 -11.98 15.54
N ALA A 85 7.86 -11.33 15.43
CA ALA A 85 8.06 -9.97 15.90
C ALA A 85 7.72 -9.00 14.77
N ILE A 86 6.71 -8.16 14.98
CA ILE A 86 6.27 -7.15 14.02
C ILE A 86 6.50 -5.75 14.57
N GLU A 87 6.71 -4.79 13.68
CA GLU A 87 6.89 -3.38 14.01
C GLU A 87 5.85 -2.51 13.28
N LEU A 88 5.19 -1.63 14.01
CA LEU A 88 4.20 -0.67 13.49
C LEU A 88 4.40 0.70 14.14
N GLN A 89 3.76 1.75 13.60
CA GLN A 89 3.65 3.03 14.33
C GLN A 89 2.93 2.80 15.67
N PRO A 90 3.20 3.60 16.71
CA PRO A 90 2.64 3.38 18.05
C PRO A 90 1.11 3.25 18.08
N ALA A 91 0.39 4.15 17.39
CA ALA A 91 -1.08 4.13 17.34
C ALA A 91 -1.61 2.88 16.63
N ALA A 92 -0.99 2.49 15.52
CA ALA A 92 -1.34 1.28 14.77
C ALA A 92 -1.09 0.03 15.63
N MET A 93 0.08 -0.10 16.25
CA MET A 93 0.40 -1.24 17.12
C MET A 93 -0.62 -1.38 18.25
N GLN A 94 -0.95 -0.27 18.92
CA GLN A 94 -1.92 -0.29 20.00
C GLN A 94 -3.31 -0.75 19.53
N ALA A 95 -3.76 -0.27 18.37
CA ALA A 95 -5.03 -0.68 17.78
C ALA A 95 -5.04 -2.17 17.39
N LEU A 96 -3.95 -2.67 16.79
CA LEU A 96 -3.82 -4.09 16.48
C LEU A 96 -3.88 -4.97 17.74
N LEU A 97 -3.20 -4.57 18.82
CA LEU A 97 -3.23 -5.33 20.08
C LEU A 97 -4.64 -5.36 20.70
N ARG A 98 -5.40 -4.25 20.64
CA ARG A 98 -6.81 -4.24 21.07
C ARG A 98 -7.69 -5.12 20.20
N ALA A 99 -7.55 -5.03 18.87
CA ALA A 99 -8.28 -5.89 17.92
C ALA A 99 -8.03 -7.37 18.23
N ARG A 100 -6.78 -7.74 18.53
CA ARG A 100 -6.40 -9.10 18.93
C ARG A 100 -7.03 -9.53 20.24
N GLU A 101 -7.05 -8.66 21.24
CA GLU A 101 -7.69 -8.94 22.53
C GLU A 101 -9.18 -9.23 22.36
N ILE A 102 -9.89 -8.40 21.58
CA ILE A 102 -11.30 -8.57 21.26
C ILE A 102 -11.52 -9.89 20.51
N ALA A 103 -10.74 -10.16 19.45
CA ALA A 103 -10.84 -11.40 18.69
C ALA A 103 -10.66 -12.64 19.57
N ARG A 104 -9.70 -12.61 20.49
CA ARG A 104 -9.44 -13.71 21.44
C ARG A 104 -10.57 -13.94 22.42
N ALA A 105 -11.24 -12.87 22.87
CA ALA A 105 -12.44 -12.99 23.68
C ALA A 105 -13.59 -13.70 22.94
N GLU A 106 -13.60 -13.66 21.61
CA GLU A 106 -14.56 -14.35 20.74
C GLU A 106 -14.08 -15.72 20.23
N GLY A 107 -12.94 -16.22 20.72
CA GLY A 107 -12.36 -17.49 20.29
C GLY A 107 -11.69 -17.44 18.91
N LEU A 108 -11.32 -16.24 18.46
CA LEU A 108 -10.54 -15.97 17.24
C LEU A 108 -9.12 -15.50 17.60
N ASP A 109 -8.26 -15.32 16.61
CA ASP A 109 -7.03 -14.54 16.74
C ASP A 109 -6.82 -13.76 15.44
N ILE A 110 -5.96 -12.75 15.49
CA ILE A 110 -5.51 -12.02 14.32
C ILE A 110 -4.00 -12.16 14.30
N THR A 111 -3.48 -12.91 13.32
CA THR A 111 -2.07 -13.29 13.26
C THR A 111 -1.40 -12.74 12.01
N PRO A 112 -0.10 -12.41 12.09
CA PRO A 112 0.64 -11.87 10.96
C PRO A 112 0.81 -12.91 9.86
N ARG A 113 0.43 -12.53 8.63
CA ARG A 113 0.65 -13.32 7.44
C ARG A 113 2.13 -13.28 7.04
N ASP A 114 2.71 -14.46 6.80
CA ASP A 114 4.12 -14.58 6.41
C ASP A 114 5.11 -14.02 7.46
N GLY A 115 4.71 -14.03 8.74
CA GLY A 115 5.56 -13.70 9.87
C GLY A 115 5.91 -12.22 9.96
N ALA A 116 7.19 -11.89 10.14
CA ALA A 116 7.61 -10.49 10.35
C ALA A 116 7.32 -9.58 9.13
N GLU A 117 7.26 -10.14 7.91
CA GLU A 117 6.99 -9.39 6.67
C GLU A 117 5.54 -8.87 6.57
N ALA A 118 4.66 -9.30 7.49
CA ALA A 118 3.28 -8.83 7.60
C ALA A 118 3.16 -7.34 7.93
N ALA A 119 4.20 -6.72 8.49
CA ALA A 119 4.17 -5.36 9.02
C ALA A 119 5.28 -4.52 8.37
N ARG A 120 6.14 -3.85 9.15
CA ARG A 120 7.21 -2.98 8.61
C ARG A 120 8.00 -3.64 7.49
N ARG A 121 8.19 -2.90 6.39
CA ARG A 121 9.15 -3.21 5.31
C ARG A 121 10.18 -2.09 5.20
N ASP A 122 11.40 -2.45 4.80
CA ASP A 122 12.42 -1.49 4.41
C ASP A 122 12.39 -1.22 2.89
N TYR A 123 13.29 -0.37 2.38
CA TYR A 123 13.30 -0.08 0.95
C TYR A 123 13.76 -1.30 0.13
N ALA A 124 14.81 -1.99 0.59
CA ALA A 124 15.36 -3.17 -0.06
C ALA A 124 14.34 -4.30 -0.23
N ASP A 125 13.47 -4.52 0.75
CA ASP A 125 12.35 -5.46 0.67
C ASP A 125 11.40 -5.14 -0.46
N THR A 126 11.06 -3.86 -0.67
CA THR A 126 10.19 -3.46 -1.77
C THR A 126 10.83 -3.72 -3.14
N VAL A 127 12.15 -3.53 -3.26
CA VAL A 127 12.90 -3.86 -4.48
C VAL A 127 12.95 -5.38 -4.71
N ARG A 128 13.17 -6.17 -3.65
CA ARG A 128 13.16 -7.63 -3.70
C ARG A 128 11.80 -8.16 -4.16
N LEU A 129 10.71 -7.65 -3.58
CA LEU A 129 9.34 -8.04 -3.94
C LEU A 129 8.99 -7.63 -5.36
N TRP A 130 9.37 -6.43 -5.80
CA TRP A 130 9.23 -6.00 -7.19
C TRP A 130 9.93 -6.97 -8.15
N ASN A 131 11.19 -7.30 -7.89
CA ASN A 131 11.96 -8.24 -8.71
C ASN A 131 11.35 -9.65 -8.75
N SER A 132 10.64 -10.07 -7.71
CA SER A 132 9.90 -11.34 -7.68
C SER A 132 8.71 -11.41 -8.65
N ARG A 133 8.33 -10.27 -9.24
CA ARG A 133 7.30 -10.17 -10.30
C ARG A 133 7.91 -9.73 -11.62
N PHE A 134 8.77 -8.73 -11.57
CA PHE A 134 9.42 -8.13 -12.73
C PHE A 134 10.24 -9.15 -13.53
N LEU A 135 11.19 -9.83 -12.89
CA LEU A 135 12.12 -10.71 -13.61
C LEU A 135 11.42 -11.94 -14.23
N PRO A 136 10.55 -12.67 -13.51
CA PRO A 136 9.82 -13.79 -14.11
C PRO A 136 8.91 -13.39 -15.27
N ALA A 137 8.26 -12.21 -15.19
CA ALA A 137 7.42 -11.71 -16.27
C ALA A 137 8.24 -11.36 -17.52
N LEU A 138 9.43 -10.76 -17.37
CA LEU A 138 10.33 -10.54 -18.51
C LEU A 138 10.70 -11.84 -19.20
N ASP A 139 11.05 -12.87 -18.43
CA ASP A 139 11.41 -14.18 -18.98
C ASP A 139 10.23 -14.83 -19.68
N HIS A 140 9.03 -14.75 -19.10
CA HIS A 140 7.80 -15.22 -19.73
C HIS A 140 7.55 -14.52 -21.08
N TRP A 141 7.50 -13.18 -21.09
CA TRP A 141 7.16 -12.41 -22.28
C TRP A 141 8.21 -12.52 -23.39
N LYS A 142 9.49 -12.75 -23.03
CA LYS A 142 10.53 -13.12 -23.98
C LYS A 142 10.24 -14.48 -24.63
N ASN A 143 9.94 -15.49 -23.81
CA ASN A 143 9.73 -16.86 -24.28
C ASN A 143 8.51 -16.99 -25.19
N VAL A 144 7.45 -16.21 -24.97
CA VAL A 144 6.27 -16.17 -25.84
C VAL A 144 6.38 -15.16 -26.99
N GLY A 145 7.56 -14.56 -27.19
CA GLY A 145 7.87 -13.69 -28.34
C GLY A 145 7.20 -12.31 -28.30
N ARG A 146 6.68 -11.87 -27.15
CA ARG A 146 6.08 -10.54 -26.99
C ARG A 146 7.09 -9.47 -26.59
N LEU A 147 8.25 -9.88 -26.08
CA LEU A 147 9.43 -9.03 -25.87
C LEU A 147 10.65 -9.65 -26.56
N THR A 148 11.49 -8.82 -27.16
CA THR A 148 12.80 -9.24 -27.70
C THR A 148 13.85 -9.29 -26.59
N GLU A 149 14.97 -9.97 -26.85
CA GLU A 149 16.12 -10.00 -25.95
C GLU A 149 16.64 -8.59 -25.64
N ALA A 150 16.80 -7.74 -26.67
CA ALA A 150 17.23 -6.35 -26.49
C ALA A 150 16.25 -5.51 -25.64
N GLN A 151 14.94 -5.77 -25.74
CA GLN A 151 13.95 -5.10 -24.87
C GLN A 151 14.10 -5.55 -23.42
N VAL A 152 14.27 -6.86 -23.17
CA VAL A 152 14.48 -7.40 -21.83
C VAL A 152 15.77 -6.86 -21.21
N ASP A 153 16.86 -6.85 -21.95
CA ASP A 153 18.15 -6.35 -21.46
C ASP A 153 18.08 -4.85 -21.13
N ARG A 154 17.43 -4.05 -21.99
CA ARG A 154 17.13 -2.64 -21.70
C ARG A 154 16.35 -2.51 -20.39
N LEU A 155 15.25 -3.26 -20.24
CA LEU A 155 14.39 -3.17 -19.05
C LEU A 155 15.14 -3.54 -17.77
N ARG A 156 16.00 -4.57 -17.80
CA ARG A 156 16.82 -4.98 -16.66
C ARG A 156 17.87 -3.92 -16.27
N ALA A 157 18.39 -3.18 -17.24
CA ALA A 157 19.41 -2.15 -17.01
C ALA A 157 18.85 -0.80 -16.53
N LEU A 158 17.53 -0.59 -16.60
CA LEU A 158 16.92 0.65 -16.15
C LEU A 158 17.06 0.83 -14.63
N PRO A 159 17.23 2.07 -14.15
CA PRO A 159 17.00 2.41 -12.76
C PRO A 159 15.61 1.94 -12.31
N ILE A 160 15.48 1.48 -11.06
CA ILE A 160 14.25 0.88 -10.53
C ILE A 160 13.02 1.77 -10.78
N GLN A 161 13.12 3.08 -10.54
CA GLN A 161 11.98 3.99 -10.77
C GLN A 161 11.59 4.08 -12.25
N SER A 162 12.57 4.01 -13.17
CA SER A 162 12.30 3.97 -14.61
C SER A 162 11.70 2.62 -15.04
N GLN A 163 12.02 1.52 -14.35
CA GLN A 163 11.37 0.22 -14.60
C GLN A 163 9.87 0.29 -14.34
N VAL A 164 9.44 0.96 -13.26
CA VAL A 164 8.02 1.08 -12.91
C VAL A 164 7.25 1.76 -14.03
N SER A 165 7.72 2.92 -14.50
CA SER A 165 7.08 3.65 -15.60
C SER A 165 6.98 2.80 -16.88
N GLU A 166 8.05 2.09 -17.23
CA GLU A 166 8.09 1.26 -18.44
C GLU A 166 7.20 0.02 -18.32
N VAL A 167 7.12 -0.58 -17.14
CA VAL A 167 6.18 -1.68 -16.86
C VAL A 167 4.75 -1.20 -17.01
N LEU A 168 4.38 -0.07 -16.41
CA LEU A 168 3.02 0.47 -16.53
C LEU A 168 2.65 0.79 -17.99
N GLU A 169 3.61 1.27 -18.79
CA GLU A 169 3.42 1.49 -20.22
C GLU A 169 3.23 0.18 -21.01
N LEU A 170 3.99 -0.87 -20.69
CA LEU A 170 3.82 -2.21 -21.28
C LEU A 170 2.47 -2.83 -20.93
N GLU A 171 1.95 -2.58 -19.74
CA GLU A 171 0.64 -3.06 -19.30
C GLU A 171 -0.51 -2.48 -20.15
N THR A 172 -0.37 -1.26 -20.66
CA THR A 172 -1.34 -0.68 -21.62
C THR A 172 -1.41 -1.47 -22.94
N LYS A 173 -0.36 -2.25 -23.25
CA LYS A 173 -0.24 -3.11 -24.43
C LYS A 173 -0.56 -4.57 -24.10
N GLY A 174 -1.10 -4.83 -22.91
CA GLY A 174 -1.46 -6.15 -22.41
C GLY A 174 -0.26 -7.03 -22.05
N ILE A 175 0.92 -6.45 -21.79
CA ILE A 175 2.10 -7.16 -21.27
C ILE A 175 2.11 -6.92 -19.75
N PHE A 176 1.51 -7.84 -19.02
CA PHE A 176 1.27 -7.70 -17.58
C PHE A 176 2.36 -8.31 -16.72
N PHE A 177 2.57 -7.73 -15.54
CA PHE A 177 3.63 -8.13 -14.62
C PHE A 177 3.09 -8.60 -13.25
N SER A 178 1.76 -8.72 -13.09
CA SER A 178 1.15 -9.41 -11.94
C SER A 178 1.58 -10.88 -11.85
N LYS A 179 1.37 -11.51 -10.70
CA LYS A 179 1.77 -12.92 -10.48
C LYS A 179 1.18 -13.89 -11.51
N ASP A 180 -0.04 -13.63 -11.96
CA ASP A 180 -0.78 -14.41 -12.97
C ASP A 180 -0.75 -13.77 -14.37
N LEU A 181 -0.02 -12.65 -14.54
CA LEU A 181 0.16 -11.94 -15.81
C LEU A 181 -1.17 -11.50 -16.46
N SER A 182 -2.21 -11.25 -15.67
CA SER A 182 -3.56 -10.92 -16.16
C SER A 182 -3.98 -9.47 -15.91
N LYS A 183 -3.28 -8.80 -14.99
CA LYS A 183 -3.61 -7.46 -14.48
C LYS A 183 -2.36 -6.67 -14.12
N SER A 184 -2.54 -5.42 -13.71
CA SER A 184 -1.43 -4.56 -13.34
C SER A 184 -0.59 -5.17 -12.21
N VAL A 185 0.73 -5.01 -12.29
CA VAL A 185 1.70 -5.41 -11.26
C VAL A 185 1.37 -4.80 -9.90
N LEU A 186 0.80 -3.59 -9.90
CA LEU A 186 0.40 -2.87 -8.70
C LEU A 186 -0.72 -3.56 -7.92
N TYR A 187 -1.43 -4.52 -8.53
CA TYR A 187 -2.39 -5.41 -7.84
C TYR A 187 -1.76 -6.69 -7.29
N SER A 188 -0.44 -6.86 -7.45
CA SER A 188 0.32 -8.00 -6.91
C SER A 188 1.41 -7.60 -5.94
N ILE A 189 2.07 -6.46 -6.19
CA ILE A 189 3.09 -5.86 -5.33
C ILE A 189 3.08 -4.34 -5.52
N ALA A 190 3.45 -3.57 -4.50
CA ALA A 190 3.64 -2.13 -4.63
C ALA A 190 4.90 -1.81 -5.45
N ALA A 191 4.94 -0.65 -6.09
CA ALA A 191 6.17 -0.13 -6.68
C ALA A 191 7.24 0.08 -5.58
N PRO A 192 8.54 -0.08 -5.89
CA PRO A 192 9.59 0.12 -4.90
C PRO A 192 9.54 1.51 -4.27
N GLY A 193 9.57 1.55 -2.94
CA GLY A 193 9.43 2.79 -2.17
C GLY A 193 8.00 3.30 -1.97
N THR A 194 6.97 2.58 -2.40
CA THR A 194 5.56 3.06 -2.34
C THR A 194 4.65 2.22 -1.44
N SER A 195 5.18 1.16 -0.82
CA SER A 195 4.39 0.24 0.00
C SER A 195 3.90 0.90 1.29
N GLN A 196 2.63 0.70 1.64
CA GLN A 196 2.09 1.14 2.94
C GLN A 196 2.77 0.45 4.15
N HIS A 197 3.48 -0.66 3.93
CA HIS A 197 4.32 -1.30 4.95
C HIS A 197 5.56 -0.49 5.31
N ILE A 198 6.08 0.33 4.39
CA ILE A 198 7.13 1.31 4.71
C ILE A 198 6.58 2.33 5.72
N ALA A 199 5.31 2.72 5.57
CA ALA A 199 4.63 3.63 6.47
C ALA A 199 4.45 3.07 7.89
N MET A 200 4.65 1.76 8.10
CA MET A 200 4.34 1.07 9.36
C MET A 200 2.87 1.23 9.78
N LEU A 201 2.00 1.41 8.78
CA LEU A 201 0.56 1.54 8.91
C LEU A 201 -0.18 0.37 8.22
N ALA A 202 0.55 -0.55 7.59
CA ALA A 202 -0.04 -1.73 6.98
C ALA A 202 0.22 -2.99 7.81
N PHE A 203 -0.75 -3.89 7.79
CA PHE A 203 -0.70 -5.19 8.43
C PHE A 203 -1.39 -6.24 7.55
N ASP A 204 -0.66 -7.30 7.20
CA ASP A 204 -1.22 -8.45 6.49
C ASP A 204 -1.71 -9.51 7.50
N ALA A 205 -3.01 -9.80 7.51
CA ALA A 205 -3.63 -10.76 8.42
C ALA A 205 -3.80 -12.15 7.79
N ASN A 206 -3.62 -13.24 8.54
CA ASN A 206 -3.94 -14.60 8.06
C ASN A 206 -5.44 -14.85 8.00
N GLU A 207 -6.19 -14.34 8.97
CA GLU A 207 -7.61 -14.61 9.17
C GLU A 207 -8.52 -13.65 8.37
N PHE A 208 -7.97 -12.97 7.37
CA PHE A 208 -8.66 -11.95 6.56
C PHE A 208 -9.96 -12.43 5.90
N LEU A 209 -10.13 -13.75 5.70
CA LEU A 209 -11.36 -14.33 5.15
C LEU A 209 -12.52 -14.38 6.16
N ASP A 210 -12.26 -14.34 7.46
CA ASP A 210 -13.32 -14.29 8.48
C ASP A 210 -13.92 -12.88 8.57
N ALA A 211 -15.23 -12.76 8.34
CA ALA A 211 -15.92 -11.48 8.39
C ALA A 211 -15.82 -10.81 9.77
N ARG A 212 -15.83 -11.60 10.84
CA ARG A 212 -15.73 -11.09 12.21
C ARG A 212 -14.37 -10.45 12.47
N VAL A 213 -13.29 -11.05 11.94
CA VAL A 213 -11.95 -10.46 12.01
C VAL A 213 -11.91 -9.11 11.28
N ARG A 214 -12.52 -9.02 10.10
CA ARG A 214 -12.60 -7.76 9.35
C ARG A 214 -13.40 -6.70 10.11
N GLU A 215 -14.51 -7.07 10.72
CA GLU A 215 -15.35 -6.18 11.54
C GLU A 215 -14.60 -5.66 12.77
N ILE A 216 -13.88 -6.54 13.47
CA ILE A 216 -13.05 -6.18 14.64
C ILE A 216 -11.92 -5.23 14.22
N LEU A 217 -11.24 -5.52 13.12
CA LEU A 217 -10.19 -4.64 12.58
C LEU A 217 -10.76 -3.27 12.20
N ALA A 218 -11.90 -3.23 11.51
CA ALA A 218 -12.57 -1.98 11.11
C ALA A 218 -13.01 -1.16 12.33
N ALA A 219 -13.53 -1.80 13.38
CA ALA A 219 -13.89 -1.14 14.64
C ALA A 219 -12.68 -0.49 15.32
N GLU A 220 -11.49 -1.06 15.14
CA GLU A 220 -10.21 -0.53 15.64
C GLU A 220 -9.47 0.36 14.62
N GLY A 221 -10.13 0.75 13.52
CA GLY A 221 -9.59 1.71 12.54
C GLY A 221 -8.65 1.13 11.49
N TRP A 222 -8.65 -0.20 11.32
CA TRP A 222 -7.94 -0.93 10.27
C TRP A 222 -8.88 -1.26 9.12
N PHE A 223 -8.55 -0.83 7.91
CA PHE A 223 -9.40 -1.00 6.73
C PHE A 223 -8.63 -1.58 5.56
N GLN A 224 -9.30 -2.34 4.70
CA GLN A 224 -8.72 -2.76 3.44
C GLN A 224 -8.77 -1.57 2.48
N THR A 225 -7.62 -0.99 2.15
CA THR A 225 -7.56 0.22 1.30
C THR A 225 -6.94 -0.02 -0.08
N VAL A 226 -6.41 -1.22 -0.30
CA VAL A 226 -5.72 -1.61 -1.54
C VAL A 226 -6.58 -2.63 -2.27
N LEU A 227 -7.18 -2.20 -3.39
CA LEU A 227 -8.15 -3.02 -4.10
C LEU A 227 -7.52 -4.36 -4.54
N SER A 228 -8.22 -5.46 -4.26
CA SER A 228 -7.79 -6.85 -4.57
C SER A 228 -6.65 -7.42 -3.72
N ASP A 229 -6.08 -6.66 -2.80
CA ASP A 229 -5.10 -7.18 -1.83
C ASP A 229 -5.83 -7.64 -0.55
N LEU A 230 -6.34 -8.87 -0.59
CA LEU A 230 -7.25 -9.38 0.44
C LEU A 230 -6.66 -9.44 1.86
N PRO A 231 -5.40 -9.86 2.09
CA PRO A 231 -4.86 -9.91 3.45
C PRO A 231 -4.49 -8.54 4.00
N HIS A 232 -4.38 -7.50 3.16
CA HIS A 232 -3.79 -6.21 3.50
C HIS A 232 -4.77 -5.26 4.19
N PHE A 233 -4.44 -4.84 5.40
CA PHE A 233 -5.16 -3.80 6.14
C PHE A 233 -4.26 -2.59 6.38
N THR A 234 -4.84 -1.40 6.24
CA THR A 234 -4.20 -0.11 6.53
C THR A 234 -4.86 0.52 7.73
N PHE A 235 -4.07 0.85 8.75
CA PHE A 235 -4.51 1.63 9.88
C PHE A 235 -4.70 3.08 9.48
N LEU A 236 -5.94 3.56 9.53
CA LEU A 236 -6.28 4.96 9.30
C LEU A 236 -6.50 5.71 10.61
N GLY A 237 -6.73 5.01 11.73
CA GLY A 237 -7.02 5.66 13.02
C GLY A 237 -8.32 6.45 13.01
N LEU A 238 -9.30 6.01 12.22
CA LEU A 238 -10.60 6.62 12.02
C LEU A 238 -11.69 5.56 12.22
N SER A 239 -12.89 6.00 12.56
CA SER A 239 -14.08 5.15 12.49
C SER A 239 -14.58 5.04 11.04
N GLU A 240 -15.29 3.96 10.74
CA GLU A 240 -15.82 3.72 9.39
C GLU A 240 -16.75 4.83 8.90
N SER A 241 -17.51 5.46 9.80
CA SER A 241 -18.43 6.56 9.49
C SER A 241 -17.72 7.84 9.04
N GLU A 242 -16.44 8.01 9.36
CA GLU A 242 -15.63 9.15 8.95
C GLU A 242 -15.07 9.01 7.52
N LEU A 243 -14.97 7.79 6.99
CA LEU A 243 -14.19 7.51 5.78
C LEU A 243 -14.72 8.22 4.53
N HIS A 244 -16.04 8.33 4.37
CA HIS A 244 -16.64 9.14 3.31
C HIS A 244 -16.23 10.62 3.40
N GLY A 245 -16.23 11.19 4.61
CA GLY A 245 -15.80 12.56 4.86
C GLY A 245 -14.30 12.78 4.65
N ARG A 246 -13.51 11.70 4.61
CA ARG A 246 -12.09 11.70 4.24
C ARG A 246 -11.85 11.46 2.76
N GLY A 247 -12.90 11.48 1.94
CA GLY A 247 -12.80 11.29 0.49
C GLY A 247 -12.47 9.86 0.09
N LEU A 248 -12.84 8.88 0.91
CA LEU A 248 -12.78 7.46 0.55
C LEU A 248 -14.18 6.96 0.20
N LYS A 249 -14.25 5.96 -0.69
CA LYS A 249 -15.51 5.29 -1.04
C LYS A 249 -15.41 3.78 -0.81
N PRO A 250 -16.52 3.14 -0.43
CA PRO A 250 -16.57 1.70 -0.32
C PRO A 250 -16.69 1.07 -1.72
N VAL A 251 -15.96 -0.02 -1.94
CA VAL A 251 -16.05 -0.86 -3.13
C VAL A 251 -16.06 -2.32 -2.70
N GLU A 252 -17.05 -3.07 -3.17
CA GLU A 252 -17.12 -4.52 -2.96
C GLU A 252 -16.32 -5.23 -4.06
N ALA A 253 -15.34 -6.04 -3.67
CA ALA A 253 -14.56 -6.87 -4.59
C ALA A 253 -14.21 -8.20 -3.92
N ASN A 254 -14.35 -9.31 -4.66
CA ASN A 254 -14.05 -10.66 -4.15
C ASN A 254 -14.77 -10.99 -2.81
N GLY A 255 -15.96 -10.44 -2.59
CA GLY A 255 -16.74 -10.64 -1.37
C GLY A 255 -16.22 -9.89 -0.14
N GLN A 256 -15.38 -8.86 -0.33
CA GLN A 256 -14.82 -8.02 0.73
C GLN A 256 -14.99 -6.54 0.39
N LYS A 257 -15.12 -5.73 1.43
CA LYS A 257 -15.31 -4.28 1.35
C LYS A 257 -13.98 -3.56 1.44
N PHE A 258 -13.66 -2.78 0.41
CA PHE A 258 -12.48 -1.93 0.34
C PHE A 258 -12.86 -0.46 0.47
N TRP A 259 -12.03 0.32 1.16
CA TRP A 259 -12.15 1.77 1.26
C TRP A 259 -11.03 2.44 0.46
N ILE A 260 -11.35 2.80 -0.78
CA ILE A 260 -10.36 3.33 -1.73
C ILE A 260 -10.51 4.85 -1.90
N PRO A 261 -9.45 5.56 -2.31
CA PRO A 261 -9.53 6.96 -2.73
C PRO A 261 -10.66 7.22 -3.75
N ASP A 262 -11.58 8.12 -3.44
CA ASP A 262 -12.60 8.57 -4.38
C ASP A 262 -12.06 9.69 -5.28
N VAL A 263 -11.40 9.26 -6.35
CA VAL A 263 -10.68 10.14 -7.29
C VAL A 263 -11.54 10.68 -8.44
N GLY A 264 -12.84 10.33 -8.49
CA GLY A 264 -13.76 10.66 -9.58
C GLY A 264 -13.85 9.55 -10.62
#